data_AF-A0A2H5QTT8-F1
#
_entry.id   AF-A0A2H5QTT8-F1
#
_cell.length_a   1.000
_cell.length_b   1.000
_cell.length_c   1.000
_cell.angle_alpha   90.00
_cell.angle_beta   90.00
_cell.angle_gamma   90.00
#
_symmetry.space_group_name_H-M   'P 1'
#
loop_
_entity.id
_entity.type
_entity.pdbx_description
1 polymer ?
#
loop_
_entity_poly.entity_id
_entity_poly.type
_entity_poly.pdbx_seq_one_letter_code
_entity_poly.pdbx_strand_id
1 'polypeptide(L)'
;MTWLVFAPNLKVVHIERCYGMEEIISVWKVEEVPGLKPFAKLQYLRLQVLRNLKKICLNALPFPNLLELFVSGCPNLKKLPLDYNSAKEQKLVIRGEQHWWNELQWKDEATLNAFTPCFKSI
;
A
#
# COMPACT_ATOMS: atom_id res chain seq x y z
N MET A 1 7.35 4.12 -12.59
CA MET A 1 8.57 4.57 -11.86
C MET A 1 9.03 3.45 -10.94
N THR A 2 10.33 3.16 -10.86
CA THR A 2 10.89 1.99 -10.14
C THR A 2 12.12 2.37 -9.31
N TRP A 3 12.04 3.46 -8.56
CA TRP A 3 13.16 3.93 -7.73
C TRP A 3 13.28 3.17 -6.40
N LEU A 4 12.16 2.61 -5.91
CA LEU A 4 12.08 1.96 -4.60
C LEU A 4 12.91 0.68 -4.49
N VAL A 5 13.22 0.02 -5.61
CA VAL A 5 14.10 -1.15 -5.65
C VAL A 5 15.55 -0.80 -5.31
N PHE A 6 15.97 0.44 -5.54
CA PHE A 6 17.31 0.94 -5.24
C PHE A 6 17.46 1.47 -3.81
N ALA A 7 16.37 1.45 -3.02
CA ALA A 7 16.34 1.93 -1.65
C ALA A 7 15.92 0.81 -0.67
N PRO A 8 16.71 -0.27 -0.52
CA PRO A 8 16.33 -1.44 0.29
C PRO A 8 16.19 -1.13 1.80
N ASN A 9 16.73 0.02 2.24
CA ASN A 9 16.63 0.48 3.62
C ASN A 9 15.54 1.54 3.85
N LEU A 10 14.71 1.82 2.85
CA LEU A 10 13.71 2.87 2.94
C LEU A 10 12.63 2.50 3.96
N LYS A 11 12.40 3.39 4.92
CA LYS A 11 11.40 3.24 5.99
C LYS A 11 10.14 4.06 5.74
N VAL A 12 10.27 5.18 5.03
CA VAL A 12 9.17 6.13 4.81
C VAL A 12 9.06 6.42 3.32
N VAL A 13 7.86 6.25 2.78
CA VAL A 13 7.50 6.71 1.45
C VAL A 13 6.35 7.68 1.61
N HIS A 14 6.55 8.91 1.14
CA HIS A 14 5.50 9.91 1.06
C HIS A 14 5.43 10.40 -0.39
N ILE A 15 4.27 10.21 -1.02
CA ILE A 15 3.98 10.65 -2.38
C ILE A 15 2.75 11.53 -2.32
N GLU A 16 2.90 12.78 -2.73
CA GLU A 16 1.85 13.80 -2.69
C GLU A 16 1.71 14.50 -4.05
N ARG A 17 0.46 14.72 -4.49
CA ARG A 17 0.10 15.51 -5.70
C ARG A 17 0.77 15.03 -7.00
N CYS A 18 1.10 13.74 -7.12
CA CYS A 18 1.58 13.15 -8.37
C CYS A 18 0.41 12.69 -9.26
N TYR A 19 -0.22 13.63 -9.97
CA TYR A 19 -1.45 13.35 -10.73
C TYR A 19 -1.27 12.36 -11.88
N GLY A 20 -0.08 12.26 -12.49
CA GLY A 20 0.20 11.30 -13.56
C GLY A 20 0.55 9.89 -13.07
N MET A 21 0.63 9.66 -11.75
CA MET A 21 1.03 8.37 -11.21
C MET A 21 -0.13 7.38 -11.21
N GLU A 22 0.00 6.31 -11.99
CA GLU A 22 -0.97 5.21 -12.01
C GLU A 22 -0.59 4.04 -11.10
N GLU A 23 0.71 3.85 -10.89
CA GLU A 23 1.28 2.80 -10.04
C GLU A 23 2.58 3.27 -9.36
N ILE A 24 2.86 2.75 -8.16
CA ILE A 24 4.06 3.09 -7.38
C ILE A 24 5.25 2.19 -7.76
N ILE A 25 5.01 0.91 -7.99
CA ILE A 25 6.03 -0.07 -8.45
C ILE A 25 5.54 -0.76 -9.73
N SER A 26 6.35 -0.71 -10.79
CA SER A 26 6.14 -1.47 -12.04
C SER A 26 6.82 -2.85 -11.98
N VAL A 27 6.07 -3.93 -12.25
CA VAL A 27 6.47 -5.35 -12.07
C VAL A 27 7.68 -5.80 -12.86
N TRP A 28 7.87 -5.26 -14.07
CA TRP A 28 8.90 -5.72 -15.02
C TRP A 28 10.32 -5.74 -14.42
N LYS A 29 10.59 -4.97 -13.37
CA LYS A 29 11.91 -4.92 -12.71
C LYS A 29 12.03 -5.73 -11.41
N VAL A 30 10.94 -6.27 -10.87
CA VAL A 30 11.01 -7.10 -9.65
C VAL A 30 11.40 -8.53 -9.98
N GLU A 31 10.93 -9.06 -11.11
CA GLU A 31 11.27 -10.40 -11.60
C GLU A 31 12.71 -10.49 -12.15
N GLU A 32 13.27 -9.37 -12.63
CA GLU A 32 14.64 -9.28 -13.15
C GLU A 32 15.72 -9.30 -12.05
N VAL A 33 15.36 -9.13 -10.77
CA VAL A 33 16.32 -9.07 -9.66
C VAL A 33 16.02 -10.14 -8.61
N PRO A 34 16.63 -11.34 -8.71
CA PRO A 34 16.46 -12.41 -7.75
C PRO A 34 16.78 -11.95 -6.32
N GLY A 35 15.88 -12.22 -5.37
CA GLY A 35 16.05 -11.88 -3.95
C GLY A 35 15.66 -10.45 -3.57
N LEU A 36 15.18 -9.63 -4.50
CA LEU A 36 14.71 -8.28 -4.22
C LEU A 36 13.39 -8.33 -3.43
N LYS A 37 13.38 -7.71 -2.24
CA LYS A 37 12.18 -7.55 -1.41
C LYS A 37 11.85 -6.06 -1.28
N PRO A 38 11.12 -5.47 -2.25
CA PRO A 38 10.63 -4.10 -2.12
C PRO A 38 9.88 -3.94 -0.81
N PHE A 39 10.05 -2.81 -0.14
CA PHE A 39 9.35 -2.49 1.11
C PHE A 39 9.65 -3.39 2.32
N ALA A 40 10.66 -4.25 2.26
CA ALA A 40 11.02 -5.10 3.39
C ALA A 40 11.28 -4.32 4.68
N LYS A 41 11.80 -3.09 4.61
CA LYS A 41 12.01 -2.20 5.77
C LYS A 41 11.02 -1.03 5.84
N LEU A 42 10.01 -1.00 4.97
CA LEU A 42 9.05 0.10 4.95
C LEU A 42 8.17 0.04 6.18
N GLN A 43 8.04 1.18 6.86
CA GLN A 43 7.24 1.37 8.07
C GLN A 43 6.08 2.34 7.83
N TYR A 44 6.24 3.32 6.95
CA TYR A 44 5.23 4.35 6.69
C TYR A 44 5.04 4.55 5.19
N LEU A 45 3.81 4.35 4.71
CA LEU A 45 3.42 4.65 3.33
C LEU A 45 2.31 5.70 3.34
N ARG A 46 2.59 6.88 2.80
CA ARG A 46 1.66 8.01 2.74
C ARG A 46 1.39 8.42 1.32
N LEU A 47 0.12 8.34 0.93
CA LEU A 47 -0.37 8.56 -0.43
C LEU A 47 -1.41 9.66 -0.41
N GLN A 48 -1.06 10.83 -0.96
CA GLN A 48 -1.88 12.03 -0.88
C GLN A 48 -2.17 12.63 -2.26
N VAL A 49 -3.44 12.83 -2.56
CA VAL A 49 -3.92 13.51 -3.77
C VAL A 49 -3.38 12.86 -5.06
N LEU A 50 -3.37 11.52 -5.11
CA LEU A 50 -2.90 10.74 -6.26
C LEU A 50 -4.10 10.32 -7.12
N ARG A 51 -4.64 11.28 -7.87
CA ARG A 51 -5.92 11.13 -8.58
C ARG A 51 -5.97 9.94 -9.54
N ASN A 52 -4.89 9.63 -10.24
CA ASN A 52 -4.83 8.53 -11.20
C ASN A 52 -4.24 7.23 -10.63
N LEU A 53 -3.89 7.20 -9.33
CA LEU A 53 -3.30 6.00 -8.74
C LEU A 53 -4.33 4.89 -8.67
N LYS A 54 -4.07 3.79 -9.39
CA LYS A 54 -4.95 2.62 -9.46
C LYS A 54 -4.46 1.49 -8.56
N LYS A 55 -3.14 1.35 -8.44
CA LYS A 55 -2.49 0.23 -7.73
C LYS A 55 -1.21 0.70 -7.05
N ILE A 56 -0.90 0.16 -5.87
CA ILE A 56 0.41 0.36 -5.23
C ILE A 56 1.44 -0.56 -5.89
N CYS A 57 1.10 -1.85 -6.02
CA CYS A 57 1.87 -2.86 -6.74
C CYS A 57 0.89 -3.85 -7.42
N LEU A 58 1.34 -4.54 -8.46
CA LEU A 58 0.54 -5.56 -9.16
C LEU A 58 0.43 -6.87 -8.37
N ASN A 59 1.45 -7.22 -7.59
CA ASN A 59 1.45 -8.43 -6.76
C ASN A 59 1.18 -8.05 -5.29
N ALA A 60 0.61 -8.99 -4.53
CA ALA A 60 0.60 -8.89 -3.08
C ALA A 60 2.06 -8.84 -2.61
N LEU A 61 2.43 -7.74 -1.96
CA LEU A 61 3.76 -7.62 -1.34
C LEU A 61 3.57 -7.87 0.14
N PRO A 62 4.33 -8.78 0.75
CA PRO A 62 4.37 -8.83 2.20
C PRO A 62 4.92 -7.46 2.63
N PHE A 63 4.15 -6.75 3.44
CA PHE A 63 4.61 -5.54 4.12
C PHE A 63 5.05 -5.93 5.54
N PRO A 64 6.18 -6.64 5.72
CA PRO A 64 6.50 -7.29 7.00
C PRO A 64 6.71 -6.30 8.16
N ASN A 65 6.96 -5.03 7.86
CA ASN A 65 7.29 -4.00 8.85
C ASN A 65 6.40 -2.76 8.78
N LEU A 66 5.30 -2.79 8.00
CA LEU A 66 4.48 -1.59 7.81
C LEU A 66 3.68 -1.30 9.08
N LEU A 67 3.85 -0.09 9.60
CA LEU A 67 3.18 0.40 10.80
C LEU A 67 2.00 1.30 10.44
N GLU A 68 2.12 2.09 9.36
CA GLU A 68 1.06 2.99 8.92
C GLU A 68 0.92 3.00 7.39
N LEU A 69 -0.32 2.86 6.93
CA LEU A 69 -0.76 3.20 5.58
C LEU A 69 -1.70 4.39 5.67
N PHE A 70 -1.30 5.54 5.12
CA PHE A 70 -2.14 6.72 5.01
C PHE A 70 -2.54 6.95 3.56
N VAL A 71 -3.83 7.05 3.30
CA VAL A 71 -4.39 7.33 1.98
C VAL A 71 -5.38 8.49 2.10
N SER A 72 -5.16 9.55 1.32
CA SER A 72 -6.12 10.65 1.22
C SER A 72 -6.16 11.22 -0.20
N GLY A 73 -7.35 11.50 -0.73
CA GLY A 73 -7.53 12.09 -2.05
C GLY A 73 -7.05 11.17 -3.19
N CYS A 74 -7.16 9.86 -3.02
CA CYS A 74 -6.76 8.83 -3.99
C CYS A 74 -7.98 8.03 -4.49
N PRO A 75 -8.93 8.66 -5.22
CA PRO A 75 -10.24 8.08 -5.52
C PRO A 75 -10.19 6.80 -6.35
N ASN A 76 -9.15 6.62 -7.17
CA ASN A 76 -8.99 5.46 -8.05
C ASN A 76 -8.26 4.28 -7.38
N LEU A 77 -7.73 4.45 -6.16
CA LEU A 77 -7.05 3.38 -5.45
C LEU A 77 -8.08 2.50 -4.74
N LYS A 78 -8.55 1.46 -5.45
CA LYS A 78 -9.59 0.54 -4.96
C LYS A 78 -9.07 -0.77 -4.38
N LYS A 79 -7.77 -1.08 -4.52
CA LYS A 79 -7.17 -2.32 -4.03
C LYS A 79 -5.89 -2.03 -3.27
N LEU A 80 -5.75 -2.67 -2.12
CA LEU A 80 -4.54 -2.62 -1.31
C LEU A 80 -3.75 -3.92 -1.51
N PRO A 81 -2.41 -3.89 -1.60
CA PRO A 81 -1.59 -5.10 -1.64
C PRO A 81 -1.40 -5.66 -0.22
N LEU A 82 -2.50 -5.88 0.49
CA LEU A 82 -2.52 -6.49 1.82
C LEU A 82 -3.01 -7.93 1.70
N ASP A 83 -2.31 -8.87 2.34
CA ASP A 83 -2.75 -10.25 2.49
C ASP A 83 -3.13 -10.55 3.95
N TYR A 84 -3.88 -11.63 4.17
CA TYR A 84 -4.29 -12.05 5.51
C TYR A 84 -3.11 -12.23 6.49
N ASN A 85 -1.94 -12.65 5.98
CA ASN A 85 -0.73 -12.82 6.78
C ASN A 85 -0.18 -11.48 7.29
N SER A 86 -0.41 -10.38 6.56
CA SER A 86 -0.05 -9.03 6.99
C SER A 86 -0.91 -8.51 8.15
N ALA A 87 -2.10 -9.09 8.40
CA ALA A 87 -2.98 -8.68 9.50
C ALA A 87 -2.66 -9.36 10.84
N LYS A 88 -2.20 -10.62 10.80
CA LYS A 88 -2.18 -11.50 11.98
C LYS A 88 -1.13 -11.14 13.04
N GLU A 89 -0.09 -10.41 12.67
CA GLU A 89 1.06 -10.16 13.55
C GLU A 89 1.43 -8.66 13.68
N GLN A 90 0.73 -7.75 13.01
CA GLN A 90 1.17 -6.37 12.88
C GLN A 90 0.20 -5.36 13.50
N LYS A 91 0.77 -4.41 14.25
CA LYS A 91 0.10 -3.18 14.71
C LYS A 91 -0.09 -2.19 13.55
N LEU A 92 -0.55 -2.66 12.39
CA LEU A 92 -0.79 -1.81 11.23
C LEU A 92 -1.96 -0.88 11.53
N VAL A 93 -1.77 0.41 11.25
CA VAL A 93 -2.83 1.41 11.25
C VAL A 93 -3.08 1.86 9.81
N ILE A 94 -4.32 1.75 9.36
CA ILE A 94 -4.76 2.25 8.06
C ILE A 94 -5.56 3.52 8.28
N ARG A 95 -5.12 4.64 7.70
CA ARG A 95 -5.78 5.94 7.77
C ARG A 95 -6.28 6.35 6.39
N GLY A 96 -7.53 6.79 6.32
CA GLY A 96 -8.08 7.35 5.09
C GLY A 96 -9.53 7.75 5.23
N GLU A 97 -10.09 8.30 4.15
CA GLU A 97 -11.48 8.74 4.19
C GLU A 97 -12.45 7.57 4.35
N GLN A 98 -13.52 7.74 5.12
CA GLN A 98 -14.51 6.67 5.36
C GLN A 98 -15.13 6.15 4.05
N HIS A 99 -15.43 7.05 3.11
CA HIS A 99 -15.99 6.66 1.81
C HIS A 99 -14.99 5.83 0.99
N TRP A 100 -13.71 6.19 1.03
CA TRP A 100 -12.66 5.43 0.35
C TRP A 100 -12.55 4.02 0.91
N TRP A 101 -12.55 3.87 2.24
CA TRP A 101 -12.51 2.57 2.90
C TRP A 101 -13.68 1.68 2.52
N ASN A 102 -14.90 2.24 2.50
CA ASN A 102 -16.11 1.51 2.14
C ASN A 102 -16.13 1.04 0.67
N GLU A 103 -15.41 1.74 -0.21
CA GLU A 103 -15.30 1.41 -1.64
C GLU A 103 -14.11 0.50 -1.98
N LEU A 104 -13.30 0.11 -0.99
CA LEU A 104 -12.18 -0.82 -1.21
C LEU A 104 -12.70 -2.20 -1.63
N GLN A 105 -12.09 -2.75 -2.68
CA GLN A 105 -12.35 -4.08 -3.21
C GLN A 105 -11.48 -5.09 -2.47
N TRP A 106 -12.01 -5.64 -1.38
CA TRP A 106 -11.38 -6.71 -0.61
C TRP A 106 -11.46 -8.06 -1.33
N LYS A 107 -10.48 -8.93 -1.09
CA LYS A 107 -10.44 -10.28 -1.69
C LYS A 107 -11.62 -11.14 -1.24
N ASP A 108 -11.90 -11.10 0.05
CA ASP A 108 -12.96 -11.84 0.72
C ASP A 108 -13.33 -11.11 2.03
N GLU A 109 -14.48 -11.49 2.59
CA GLU A 109 -15.00 -10.90 3.83
C GLU A 109 -14.07 -11.17 5.03
N ALA A 110 -13.37 -12.30 5.03
CA ALA A 110 -12.40 -12.63 6.07
C ALA A 110 -11.22 -11.64 6.09
N THR A 111 -10.73 -11.23 4.92
CA THR A 111 -9.67 -10.23 4.78
C THR A 111 -10.17 -8.86 5.24
N LEU A 112 -11.38 -8.45 4.84
CA LEU A 112 -11.98 -7.21 5.34
C LEU A 112 -12.07 -7.23 6.86
N ASN A 113 -12.66 -8.27 7.45
CA ASN A 113 -12.84 -8.39 8.90
C ASN A 113 -11.51 -8.41 9.67
N ALA A 114 -10.44 -8.96 9.08
CA ALA A 114 -9.10 -8.93 9.67
C ALA A 114 -8.50 -7.51 9.72
N PHE A 115 -8.79 -6.65 8.74
CA PHE A 115 -8.26 -5.29 8.66
C PHE A 115 -9.21 -4.20 9.18
N THR A 116 -10.50 -4.49 9.39
CA THR A 116 -11.46 -3.55 9.98
C THR A 116 -10.96 -2.92 11.29
N PRO A 117 -10.38 -3.67 12.25
CA PRO A 117 -9.83 -3.10 13.48
C PRO A 117 -8.62 -2.18 13.25
N CYS A 118 -7.93 -2.30 12.11
CA CYS A 118 -6.76 -1.49 11.77
C CYS A 118 -7.15 -0.11 11.24
N PHE A 119 -8.39 0.08 10.76
CA PHE A 119 -8.81 1.30 10.10
C PHE A 119 -9.16 2.42 11.09
N LYS A 120 -8.69 3.63 10.77
CA LYS A 120 -9.01 4.88 11.48
C LYS A 120 -9.33 5.95 10.45
N SER A 121 -10.57 6.44 10.47
CA SER A 121 -10.97 7.53 9.60
C SER A 121 -10.20 8.83 9.91
N ILE A 122 -10.01 9.68 8.89
CA ILE A 122 -9.38 11.00 8.96
C ILE A 122 -10.39 12.10 8.61
#